data_AF-A0A3N5MVL7-F1
#
_entry.id   AF-A0A3N5MVL7-F1
#
_cell.length_a   1.000
_cell.length_b   1.000
_cell.length_c   1.000
_cell.angle_alpha   90.00
_cell.angle_beta   90.00
_cell.angle_gamma   90.00
#
_symmetry.space_group_name_H-M   'P 1'
#
loop_
_entity.id
_entity.type
_entity.pdbx_description
1 polymer ?
#
loop_
_entity_poly.entity_id
_entity_poly.type
_entity_poly.pdbx_seq_one_letter_code
_entity_poly.pdbx_strand_id
1 'polypeptide(L)' 'MVVSATECMGEKKTPITSLLSFLMKIGIFPISLQYFTVAELEKSMSGAGFQTVEKEIMGDNPVSCFIAARKMN' A
#
# COMPACT_ATOMS: atom_id res chain seq x y z
N MET A 1 -5.33 12.62 12.20
CA MET A 1 -4.32 11.56 12.31
C MET A 1 -4.88 10.34 11.63
N VAL A 2 -4.08 9.62 10.84
CA VAL A 2 -4.47 8.38 10.18
C VAL A 2 -3.50 7.31 10.65
N VAL A 3 -4.03 6.14 10.98
CA VAL A 3 -3.25 4.95 11.30
C VAL A 3 -3.69 3.87 10.33
N SER A 4 -2.73 3.22 9.68
CA SER A 4 -2.98 2.16 8.71
C SER A 4 -2.01 1.01 8.94
N ALA A 5 -2.54 -0.21 8.92
CA ALA A 5 -1.76 -1.42 8.73
C ALA A 5 -2.13 -1.97 7.35
N THR A 6 -1.14 -2.10 6.46
CA THR A 6 -1.37 -2.46 5.07
C THR A 6 -0.37 -3.50 4.62
N GLU A 7 -0.87 -4.59 4.02
CA GLU A 7 -0.03 -5.56 3.33
C GLU A 7 0.51 -4.92 2.04
N CYS A 8 1.80 -4.62 2.02
CA CYS A 8 2.52 -4.09 0.87
C CYS A 8 2.84 -5.20 -0.13
N MET A 9 1.80 -5.76 -0.75
CA MET A 9 1.93 -6.84 -1.74
C MET A 9 2.69 -6.40 -3.00
N GLY A 10 2.90 -5.09 -3.23
CA GLY A 10 3.75 -4.58 -4.31
C GLY A 10 5.22 -4.96 -4.17
N GLU A 11 5.69 -5.23 -2.95
CA GLU A 11 7.06 -5.72 -2.68
C GLU A 11 7.32 -7.10 -3.30
N LYS A 12 6.26 -7.92 -3.44
CA LYS A 12 6.34 -9.25 -4.02
C LYS A 12 5.51 -9.36 -5.29
N LYS A 13 6.19 -9.26 -6.43
CA LYS A 13 5.62 -9.61 -7.74
C LYS A 13 5.50 -11.13 -7.87
N THR A 14 4.38 -11.67 -7.42
CA THR A 14 4.02 -13.07 -7.65
C THR A 14 3.22 -13.20 -8.95
N PRO A 15 3.17 -14.39 -9.58
CA PRO A 15 2.33 -14.61 -10.76
C PRO A 15 0.86 -14.27 -10.49
N ILE A 16 0.40 -14.52 -9.26
CA ILE A 16 -0.97 -14.23 -8.81
C ILE A 16 -1.21 -12.71 -8.78
N THR A 17 -0.30 -11.91 -8.21
CA THR A 17 -0.46 -10.45 -8.18
C THR A 17 -0.40 -9.84 -9.58
N SER A 18 0.37 -10.41 -10.49
CA SER A 18 0.37 -10.03 -11.91
C SER A 18 -0.95 -10.34 -12.62
N LEU A 19 -1.48 -11.56 -12.45
CA LEU A 19 -2.76 -11.98 -13.02
C LEU A 19 -3.91 -11.11 -12.48
N LEU A 20 -3.98 -10.90 -11.17
CA LEU A 20 -4.99 -10.03 -10.56
C LEU A 20 -4.86 -8.59 -11.05
N SER A 21 -3.64 -8.06 -11.17
CA SER A 21 -3.40 -6.72 -11.75
C SER A 21 -3.91 -6.62 -13.19
N PHE A 22 -3.72 -7.66 -13.99
CA PHE A 22 -4.24 -7.72 -15.35
C PHE A 22 -5.77 -7.76 -15.37
N LEU A 23 -6.39 -8.63 -14.56
CA LEU A 23 -7.85 -8.75 -14.44
C LEU A 23 -8.53 -7.45 -13.98
N MET A 24 -7.87 -6.69 -13.10
CA MET A 24 -8.32 -5.34 -12.69
C MET A 24 -8.23 -4.33 -13.83
N LYS A 25 -7.14 -4.33 -14.61
CA LYS A 25 -6.98 -3.41 -15.75
C LYS A 25 -8.05 -3.59 -16.82
N ILE A 26 -8.54 -4.81 -17.00
CA ILE A 26 -9.61 -5.13 -17.98
C ILE A 26 -11.02 -5.04 -17.38
N GLY A 27 -11.17 -4.58 -16.14
CA GLY A 27 -12.47 -4.29 -15.52
C GLY A 27 -13.29 -5.51 -15.10
N ILE A 28 -12.68 -6.71 -15.04
CA ILE A 28 -13.36 -7.95 -14.62
C ILE A 28 -13.51 -8.01 -13.09
N PHE A 29 -12.62 -7.34 -12.36
CA PHE A 29 -12.67 -7.30 -10.89
C PHE A 29 -13.35 -6.00 -10.41
N PRO A 30 -14.43 -6.06 -9.61
CA PRO A 30 -15.19 -4.87 -9.18
C PRO A 30 -14.50 -4.07 -8.07
N ILE A 31 -13.23 -4.35 -7.79
CA ILE A 31 -12.44 -3.74 -6.71
C ILE A 31 -11.08 -3.36 -7.28
N SER A 32 -10.72 -2.07 -7.22
CA SER A 32 -9.37 -1.61 -7.53
C SER A 32 -8.44 -1.92 -6.36
N LEU A 33 -7.86 -3.12 -6.33
CA LEU A 33 -6.77 -3.43 -5.40
C LEU A 33 -5.52 -2.68 -5.87
N GLN A 34 -5.07 -1.69 -5.09
CA GLN A 34 -3.77 -1.08 -5.30
C GLN A 34 -2.73 -1.85 -4.50
N TYR A 35 -1.86 -2.57 -5.22
CA TYR A 35 -0.72 -3.25 -4.62
C TYR A 35 0.40 -2.24 -4.39
N PHE A 36 0.49 -1.71 -3.17
CA PHE A 36 1.54 -0.79 -2.78
C PHE A 36 2.84 -1.53 -2.42
N THR A 37 3.99 -1.00 -2.84
CA THR A 37 5.24 -1.09 -2.08
C THR A 37 5.17 -0.18 -0.85
N VAL A 38 6.05 -0.37 0.14
CA VAL A 38 6.13 0.53 1.31
C VAL A 38 6.38 1.96 0.85
N ALA A 39 7.26 2.15 -0.14
CA ALA A 39 7.60 3.45 -0.69
C ALA A 39 6.40 4.13 -1.39
N GLU A 40 5.59 3.37 -2.13
CA GLU A 40 4.39 3.90 -2.78
C GLU A 40 3.31 4.26 -1.77
N LEU A 41 3.18 3.50 -0.68
CA LEU A 41 2.27 3.84 0.43
C LEU A 41 2.67 5.16 1.10
N GLU A 42 3.96 5.34 1.41
CA GLU A 42 4.48 6.61 1.96
C GLU A 42 4.30 7.78 0.98
N LYS A 43 4.56 7.54 -0.31
CA LYS A 43 4.34 8.54 -1.37
C LYS A 43 2.87 8.93 -1.49
N SER A 44 1.95 7.97 -1.35
CA SER A 44 0.51 8.23 -1.36
C SER A 44 0.09 9.11 -0.18
N MET A 45 0.56 8.80 1.03
CA MET A 45 0.28 9.58 2.23
C MET A 45 0.81 11.01 2.12
N SER A 46 2.07 11.16 1.71
CA SER A 46 2.68 12.48 1.49
C SER A 46 1.99 13.28 0.39
N GLY A 47 1.63 12.65 -0.74
CA GLY A 47 0.85 13.26 -1.80
C GLY A 47 -0.55 13.72 -1.36
N ALA A 48 -1.13 13.06 -0.35
CA ALA A 48 -2.40 13.44 0.27
C ALA A 48 -2.25 14.52 1.38
N GLY A 49 -1.04 15.09 1.56
CA GLY A 49 -0.79 16.12 2.56
C GLY A 49 -0.61 15.57 3.97
N PHE A 50 -0.25 14.30 4.14
CA PHE A 50 0.08 13.71 5.43
C PHE A 50 1.60 13.59 5.61
N GLN A 51 2.07 13.88 6.81
CA GLN A 51 3.42 13.60 7.26
C GLN A 51 3.42 12.31 8.07
N THR A 52 4.29 11.36 7.70
CA THR A 52 4.53 10.16 8.50
C THR A 52 5.15 10.53 9.84
N VAL A 53 4.53 10.11 10.93
CA VAL A 53 5.01 10.30 12.31
C VAL A 53 5.73 9.05 12.80
N GLU A 54 5.21 7.88 12.43
CA GLU A 54 5.76 6.59 12.82
C GLU A 54 5.54 5.58 11.70
N LYS A 55 6.53 4.69 11.52
CA LYS A 55 6.50 3.60 10.55
C LYS A 55 7.17 2.36 11.14
N GLU A 56 6.51 1.22 11.01
CA GLU A 56 7.05 -0.07 11.38
C GLU A 56 6.76 -1.12 10.30
N ILE A 57 7.72 -2.02 10.06
CA ILE A 57 7.51 -3.20 9.21
C ILE A 57 7.23 -4.37 10.14
N MET A 58 5.98 -4.85 10.12
CA MET A 58 5.49 -5.88 11.05
C MET A 58 5.66 -7.31 10.54
N GLY A 59 6.15 -7.48 9.31
CA GLY A 59 6.39 -8.79 8.69
C GLY A 59 7.03 -8.65 7.32
N ASP A 60 7.65 -9.72 6.82
CA ASP A 60 8.39 -9.74 5.56
C ASP A 60 7.73 -10.59 4.45
N ASN A 61 6.64 -11.30 4.77
CA ASN A 61 5.99 -12.27 3.88
C ASN A 61 4.47 -12.45 4.11
N PRO A 62 3.61 -11.65 3.45
CA PRO A 62 3.96 -10.46 2.67
C PRO A 62 4.48 -9.33 3.57
N VAL A 63 5.21 -8.38 2.99
CA VAL A 63 5.68 -7.20 3.74
C VAL A 63 4.46 -6.47 4.28
N SER A 64 4.36 -6.34 5.60
CA SER A 64 3.25 -5.63 6.25
C SER A 64 3.77 -4.33 6.85
N CYS A 65 3.18 -3.21 6.45
CA CYS A 65 3.62 -1.89 6.89
C CYS A 65 2.55 -1.25 7.77
N PHE A 66 2.96 -0.90 8.99
CA PHE A 66 2.24 -0.01 9.88
C PHE A 66 2.73 1.42 9.67
N ILE A 67 1.81 2.36 9.44
CA ILE A 67 2.09 3.79 9.34
C ILE A 67 1.09 4.56 10.18
N ALA A 68 1.61 5.45 11.03
CA ALA A 68 0.85 6.54 11.64
C ALA A 68 1.27 7.86 10.98
N ALA A 69 0.29 8.63 10.50
CA ALA A 69 0.52 9.88 9.79
C ALA A 69 -0.39 11.01 10.29
N ARG A 70 0.14 12.23 10.29
CA ARG A 70 -0.56 13.45 10.68
C ARG A 70 -0.81 14.33 9.46
N LYS A 71 -2.00 14.92 9.34
CA LYS A 71 -2.28 15.88 8.27
C LYS A 71 -1.46 17.15 8.49
N MET A 72 -0.75 17.58 7.46
CA MET A 72 -0.07 18.86 7.43
C MET A 72 -1.14 19.96 7.24
N ASN A 73 -1.11 20.98 8.11
CA ASN A 73 -1.98 22.14 8.01
C ASN A 73 -1.45 23.13 6.96
#